data_AF-X1IQD2-F1
#
_entry.id   AF-X1IQD2-F1
#
_cell.length_a   1.000
_cell.length_b   1.000
_cell.length_c   1.000
_cell.angle_alpha   90.00
_cell.angle_beta   90.00
_cell.angle_gamma   90.00
#
_symmetry.space_group_name_H-M   'P 1'
#
loop_
_entity.id
_entity.type
_entity.pdbx_description
1 polymer ?
#
loop_
_entity_poly.entity_id
_entity_poly.type
_entity_poly.pdbx_seq_one_letter_code
_entity_poly.pdbx_strand_id
1 'polypeptide(L)'
;SDLTDIVKNSCNVGVIQTGTRLDEKVFEKSIRRFGFGTLTEINLPGEVNGLVRSTKDWSKISLASLSIGQEISVTPIQLIMAISAIANRGTLMKPMIVKEIIDSTQNKIKIFKPRPVRQVVSVDTALTMSKILEQVVNDGTGKRAKLAGYQAAGKTGTAQKFDFSIGKYSEDKYSSFFMGYVPAENPKISILVLLDEPKGSYYGGTVAAPVFQEIASKVLPYLSVPTNE
;
A
#
# COMPACT_ATOMS: atom_id res chain seq x y z
N SER A 1 5.18 -20.74 11.91
CA SER A 1 5.77 -19.50 11.39
C SER A 1 5.21 -18.33 12.18
N ASP A 2 6.05 -17.39 12.58
CA ASP A 2 5.57 -16.13 13.17
C ASP A 2 4.99 -15.20 12.09
N LEU A 3 4.41 -14.07 12.49
CA LEU A 3 3.79 -13.12 11.56
C LEU A 3 4.81 -12.52 10.59
N THR A 4 6.05 -12.31 11.03
CA THR A 4 7.15 -11.78 10.21
C THR A 4 7.44 -12.69 9.03
N ASP A 5 7.60 -14.00 9.27
CA ASP A 5 7.84 -15.00 8.25
C ASP A 5 6.69 -15.13 7.26
N ILE A 6 5.46 -15.03 7.76
CA ILE A 6 4.25 -15.06 6.92
C ILE A 6 4.25 -13.87 5.95
N VAL A 7 4.50 -12.66 6.45
CA VAL A 7 4.46 -11.43 5.65
C VAL A 7 5.67 -11.33 4.70
N LYS A 8 6.89 -11.64 5.16
CA LYS A 8 8.12 -11.53 4.36
C LYS A 8 8.09 -12.43 3.12
N ASN A 9 7.58 -13.66 3.29
CA ASN A 9 7.48 -14.66 2.24
C ASN A 9 6.18 -14.56 1.44
N SER A 10 5.26 -13.67 1.82
CA SER A 10 3.93 -13.55 1.21
C SER A 10 3.16 -14.88 1.22
N CYS A 11 3.20 -15.60 2.34
CA CYS A 11 2.62 -16.94 2.47
C CYS A 11 1.09 -16.87 2.61
N ASN A 12 0.38 -17.13 1.51
CA ASN A 12 -1.09 -17.09 1.48
C ASN A 12 -1.73 -17.95 2.57
N VAL A 13 -1.23 -19.17 2.81
CA VAL A 13 -1.75 -20.06 3.85
C VAL A 13 -1.64 -19.43 5.23
N GLY A 14 -0.49 -18.85 5.57
CA GLY A 14 -0.28 -18.18 6.86
C GLY A 14 -1.11 -16.91 7.02
N VAL A 15 -1.28 -16.13 5.95
CA VAL A 15 -2.12 -14.93 5.95
C VAL A 15 -3.59 -15.30 6.13
N ILE A 16 -4.09 -16.33 5.42
CA ILE A 16 -5.45 -16.86 5.59
C ILE A 16 -5.63 -17.34 7.03
N GLN A 17 -4.75 -18.20 7.54
CA GLN A 17 -4.85 -18.72 8.92
C GLN A 17 -4.82 -17.63 9.99
N THR A 18 -4.17 -16.50 9.72
CA THR A 18 -4.12 -15.35 10.63
C THR A 18 -5.39 -14.51 10.49
N GLY A 19 -5.80 -14.21 9.25
CA GLY A 19 -6.98 -13.40 8.94
C GLY A 19 -8.28 -14.05 9.37
N THR A 20 -8.43 -15.36 9.22
CA THR A 20 -9.62 -16.11 9.63
C THR A 20 -9.77 -16.26 11.15
N ARG A 21 -8.79 -15.81 11.95
CA ARG A 21 -8.95 -15.70 13.41
C ARG A 21 -9.68 -14.43 13.83
N LEU A 22 -9.83 -13.47 12.91
CA LEU A 22 -10.53 -12.21 13.16
C LEU A 22 -12.03 -12.40 12.92
N ASP A 23 -12.84 -11.70 13.72
CA ASP A 23 -14.25 -11.53 13.42
C ASP A 23 -14.44 -10.78 12.09
N GLU A 24 -15.38 -11.22 11.27
CA GLU A 24 -15.62 -10.66 9.93
C GLU A 24 -15.92 -9.16 9.98
N LYS A 25 -16.71 -8.70 10.97
CA LYS A 25 -17.05 -7.27 11.10
C LYS A 25 -15.84 -6.47 11.54
N VAL A 26 -14.98 -7.04 12.40
CA VAL A 26 -13.69 -6.44 12.76
C VAL A 26 -12.79 -6.31 11.52
N PHE A 27 -12.77 -7.33 10.66
CA PHE A 27 -11.99 -7.33 9.43
C PHE A 27 -12.50 -6.28 8.43
N GLU A 28 -13.82 -6.25 8.14
CA GLU A 28 -14.44 -5.23 7.28
C GLU A 28 -14.15 -3.82 7.83
N LYS A 29 -14.38 -3.62 9.13
CA LYS A 29 -14.13 -2.33 9.79
C LYS A 29 -12.66 -1.92 9.66
N SER A 30 -11.72 -2.85 9.77
CA SER A 30 -10.29 -2.59 9.64
C SER A 30 -9.94 -2.15 8.22
N ILE A 31 -10.38 -2.88 7.20
CA ILE A 31 -10.21 -2.51 5.78
C ILE A 31 -10.75 -1.10 5.50
N ARG A 32 -11.98 -0.81 5.92
CA ARG A 32 -12.60 0.51 5.74
C ARG A 32 -11.87 1.60 6.54
N ARG A 33 -11.33 1.27 7.71
CA ARG A 33 -10.56 2.23 8.53
C ARG A 33 -9.31 2.71 7.81
N PHE A 34 -8.67 1.85 7.00
CA PHE A 34 -7.57 2.22 6.10
C PHE A 34 -8.01 3.05 4.87
N GLY A 35 -9.31 3.28 4.68
CA GLY A 35 -9.85 4.13 3.61
C GLY A 35 -10.29 3.38 2.35
N PHE A 36 -10.22 2.04 2.35
CA PHE A 36 -10.68 1.24 1.22
C PHE A 36 -12.21 1.26 1.10
N GLY A 37 -12.70 1.33 -0.14
CA GLY A 37 -14.13 1.38 -0.44
C GLY A 37 -14.78 2.76 -0.27
N THR A 38 -13.98 3.82 -0.04
CA THR A 38 -14.46 5.20 0.12
C THR A 38 -13.61 6.17 -0.71
N LEU A 39 -14.21 7.25 -1.20
CA LEU A 39 -13.45 8.32 -1.86
C LEU A 39 -12.40 8.87 -0.88
N THR A 40 -11.20 9.12 -1.42
CA THR A 40 -10.08 9.75 -0.69
C THR A 40 -10.26 11.26 -0.60
N GLU A 41 -11.16 11.82 -1.42
CA GLU A 41 -11.40 13.24 -1.57
C GLU A 41 -10.15 13.99 -2.03
N ILE A 42 -9.34 13.37 -2.90
CA ILE A 42 -8.16 14.00 -3.53
C ILE A 42 -8.56 15.18 -4.45
N ASN A 43 -9.86 15.36 -4.70
CA ASN A 43 -10.43 16.44 -5.50
C ASN A 43 -9.97 16.40 -6.97
N LEU A 44 -9.71 15.21 -7.51
CA LEU A 44 -9.51 14.99 -8.93
C LEU A 44 -10.80 14.48 -9.60
N PRO A 45 -11.08 14.92 -10.85
CA PRO A 45 -12.20 14.37 -11.61
C PRO A 45 -12.00 12.87 -11.87
N GLY A 46 -13.08 12.10 -11.83
CA GLY A 46 -13.05 10.66 -12.09
C GLY A 46 -12.56 9.80 -10.94
N GLU A 47 -12.44 10.35 -9.72
CA GLU A 47 -12.16 9.55 -8.53
C GLU A 47 -13.28 8.52 -8.29
N VAL A 48 -12.88 7.27 -8.06
CA VAL A 48 -13.79 6.17 -7.70
C VAL A 48 -13.46 5.63 -6.31
N ASN A 49 -14.47 5.08 -5.65
CA ASN A 49 -14.41 4.55 -4.30
C ASN A 49 -13.79 3.14 -4.20
N GLY A 50 -13.60 2.44 -5.32
CA GLY A 50 -13.27 1.01 -5.30
C GLY A 50 -14.47 0.14 -4.90
N LEU A 51 -14.22 -1.11 -4.53
CA LEU A 51 -15.24 -2.09 -4.14
C LEU A 51 -14.86 -2.81 -2.85
N VAL A 52 -15.59 -2.53 -1.78
CA VAL A 52 -15.54 -3.27 -0.50
C VAL A 52 -16.97 -3.64 -0.12
N ARG A 53 -17.31 -4.93 -0.20
CA ARG A 53 -18.64 -5.46 0.14
C ARG A 53 -18.87 -5.48 1.65
N SER A 54 -20.12 -5.35 2.09
CA SER A 54 -20.47 -5.51 3.50
C SER A 54 -20.34 -6.98 3.92
N THR A 55 -20.03 -7.26 5.18
CA THR A 55 -20.03 -8.63 5.71
C THR A 55 -21.34 -9.37 5.48
N LYS A 56 -22.46 -8.66 5.31
CA LYS A 56 -23.77 -9.26 4.99
C LYS A 56 -23.79 -9.98 3.62
N ASP A 57 -22.92 -9.56 2.71
CA ASP A 57 -22.80 -10.09 1.36
C ASP A 57 -21.62 -11.07 1.22
N TRP A 58 -20.97 -11.41 2.33
CA TRP A 58 -19.81 -12.30 2.34
C TRP A 58 -20.26 -13.75 2.30
N SER A 59 -19.53 -14.54 1.53
CA SER A 59 -19.65 -15.99 1.54
C SER A 59 -18.76 -16.59 2.64
N LYS A 60 -18.91 -17.89 2.91
CA LYS A 60 -18.07 -18.60 3.89
C LYS A 60 -16.56 -18.57 3.57
N ILE A 61 -16.18 -18.23 2.34
CA ILE A 61 -14.77 -18.14 1.91
C ILE A 61 -14.28 -16.70 1.79
N SER A 62 -15.15 -15.70 1.91
CA SER A 62 -14.82 -14.30 1.62
C SER A 62 -13.75 -13.76 2.56
N LEU A 63 -13.77 -14.10 3.85
CA LEU A 63 -12.72 -13.67 4.79
C LEU A 63 -11.33 -14.20 4.39
N ALA A 64 -11.25 -15.43 3.90
CA ALA A 64 -10.01 -16.02 3.42
C ALA A 64 -9.53 -15.32 2.12
N SER A 65 -10.43 -15.12 1.15
CA SER A 65 -10.14 -14.40 -0.10
C SER A 65 -9.66 -12.96 0.16
N LEU A 66 -10.38 -12.23 1.01
CA LEU A 66 -10.05 -10.84 1.35
C LEU A 66 -8.72 -10.74 2.11
N SER A 67 -8.38 -11.73 2.94
CA SER A 67 -7.10 -11.76 3.66
C SER A 67 -5.89 -11.74 2.72
N ILE A 68 -6.02 -12.30 1.52
CA ILE A 68 -4.97 -12.29 0.49
C ILE A 68 -5.18 -11.21 -0.59
N GLY A 69 -6.12 -10.30 -0.39
CA GLY A 69 -6.39 -9.18 -1.30
C GLY A 69 -7.25 -9.52 -2.52
N GLN A 70 -8.00 -10.63 -2.48
CA GLN A 70 -9.03 -10.96 -3.47
C GLN A 70 -10.42 -10.53 -2.99
N GLU A 71 -11.41 -10.50 -3.89
CA GLU A 71 -12.78 -10.01 -3.60
C GLU A 71 -12.90 -8.52 -3.20
N ILE A 72 -11.81 -7.77 -3.35
CA ILE A 72 -11.72 -6.33 -3.09
C ILE A 72 -11.09 -5.64 -4.30
N SER A 73 -11.60 -4.46 -4.64
CA SER A 73 -10.98 -3.57 -5.63
C SER A 73 -10.67 -2.23 -4.98
N VAL A 74 -9.44 -1.74 -5.17
CA VAL A 74 -8.96 -0.49 -4.56
C VAL A 74 -8.21 0.32 -5.59
N THR A 75 -8.21 1.63 -5.44
CA THR A 75 -7.46 2.53 -6.33
C THR A 75 -5.99 2.61 -5.92
N PRO A 76 -5.07 2.95 -6.84
CA PRO A 76 -3.66 3.19 -6.48
C PRO A 76 -3.50 4.26 -5.38
N ILE A 77 -4.35 5.29 -5.38
CA ILE A 77 -4.30 6.33 -4.34
C ILE A 77 -4.73 5.78 -2.96
N GLN A 78 -5.72 4.89 -2.90
CA GLN A 78 -6.08 4.23 -1.65
C GLN A 78 -4.95 3.31 -1.14
N LEU A 79 -4.28 2.58 -2.03
CA LEU A 79 -3.13 1.73 -1.67
C LEU A 79 -1.98 2.54 -1.07
N ILE A 80 -1.56 3.62 -1.75
CA ILE A 80 -0.45 4.45 -1.27
C ILE A 80 -0.83 5.18 0.03
N MET A 81 -2.09 5.57 0.22
CA MET A 81 -2.57 6.11 1.50
C MET A 81 -2.46 5.09 2.63
N ALA A 82 -2.86 3.83 2.40
CA ALA A 82 -2.83 2.80 3.43
C ALA A 82 -1.41 2.50 3.92
N ILE A 83 -0.45 2.33 3.00
CA ILE A 83 0.96 2.12 3.40
C ILE A 83 1.57 3.37 4.02
N SER A 84 1.18 4.57 3.55
CA SER A 84 1.61 5.84 4.16
C SER A 84 1.06 6.02 5.56
N ALA A 85 -0.10 5.45 5.89
CA ALA A 85 -0.60 5.46 7.27
C ALA A 85 0.31 4.67 8.21
N ILE A 86 0.90 3.56 7.76
CA ILE A 86 1.90 2.80 8.54
C ILE A 86 3.18 3.64 8.71
N ALA A 87 3.68 4.21 7.60
CA ALA A 87 4.82 5.13 7.62
C ALA A 87 4.61 6.30 8.60
N ASN A 88 3.38 6.83 8.63
CA ASN A 88 2.96 7.95 9.47
C ASN A 88 2.42 7.49 10.85
N ARG A 89 3.05 6.45 11.43
CA ARG A 89 2.78 5.97 12.80
C ARG A 89 1.31 5.67 13.08
N GLY A 90 0.60 5.16 12.08
CA GLY A 90 -0.79 4.75 12.15
C GLY A 90 -1.81 5.86 11.87
N THR A 91 -1.40 7.08 11.49
CA THR A 91 -2.36 8.15 11.11
C THR A 91 -2.58 8.17 9.60
N LEU A 92 -3.81 7.94 9.16
CA LEU A 92 -4.22 8.09 7.76
C LEU A 92 -4.43 9.58 7.45
N MET A 93 -3.75 10.07 6.40
CA MET A 93 -3.79 11.46 5.96
C MET A 93 -4.67 11.61 4.72
N LYS A 94 -5.32 12.76 4.57
CA LYS A 94 -6.04 13.10 3.33
C LYS A 94 -5.00 13.45 2.25
N PRO A 95 -5.03 12.81 1.07
CA PRO A 95 -4.09 13.14 0.00
C PRO A 95 -4.40 14.52 -0.57
N MET A 96 -3.35 15.24 -0.98
CA MET A 96 -3.45 16.60 -1.47
C MET A 96 -2.51 16.82 -2.65
N ILE A 97 -3.03 17.46 -3.71
CA ILE A 97 -2.24 17.83 -4.90
C ILE A 97 -2.02 19.34 -4.96
N VAL A 98 -2.99 20.13 -4.47
CA VAL A 98 -2.90 21.60 -4.46
C VAL A 98 -2.33 22.08 -3.13
N LYS A 99 -1.19 22.76 -3.17
CA LYS A 99 -0.55 23.37 -1.99
C LYS A 99 -1.11 24.77 -1.70
N GLU A 100 -1.21 25.61 -2.71
CA GLU A 100 -1.69 26.98 -2.60
C GLU A 100 -2.26 27.48 -3.92
N ILE A 101 -3.11 28.51 -3.84
CA ILE A 101 -3.61 29.28 -4.98
C ILE A 101 -3.02 30.69 -4.84
N ILE A 102 -2.36 31.15 -5.90
CA ILE A 102 -1.77 32.48 -5.98
C ILE A 102 -2.47 33.30 -7.07
N ASP A 103 -2.58 34.62 -6.88
CA ASP A 103 -3.06 35.54 -7.91
C ASP A 103 -1.95 35.94 -8.90
N SER A 104 -2.30 36.76 -9.90
CA SER A 104 -1.36 37.28 -10.90
C SER A 104 -0.25 38.14 -10.32
N THR A 105 -0.41 38.63 -9.09
CA THR A 105 0.55 39.46 -8.35
C THR A 105 1.33 38.67 -7.29
N GLN A 106 1.30 37.33 -7.35
CA GLN A 106 1.97 36.43 -6.40
C GLN A 106 1.42 36.47 -4.96
N ASN A 107 0.24 37.06 -4.71
CA ASN A 107 -0.37 36.98 -3.39
C ASN A 107 -1.02 35.61 -3.20
N LYS A 108 -0.85 35.05 -2.00
CA LYS A 108 -1.44 33.76 -1.62
C LYS A 108 -2.91 33.95 -1.28
N ILE A 109 -3.80 33.59 -2.20
CA ILE A 109 -5.25 33.62 -2.01
C ILE A 109 -5.68 32.54 -1.00
N LYS A 110 -5.09 31.35 -1.11
CA LYS A 110 -5.44 30.21 -0.27
C LYS A 110 -4.26 29.26 -0.09
N ILE A 111 -4.03 28.82 1.13
CA ILE A 111 -3.03 27.81 1.47
C ILE A 111 -3.76 26.57 1.99
N PHE A 112 -3.46 25.43 1.41
CA PHE A 112 -3.98 24.14 1.86
C PHE A 112 -2.94 23.48 2.76
N LYS A 113 -3.34 23.10 3.97
CA LYS A 113 -2.47 22.41 4.94
C LYS A 113 -2.79 20.90 4.96
N PRO A 114 -1.80 20.02 5.20
CA PRO A 114 -2.04 18.60 5.43
C PRO A 114 -3.11 18.35 6.49
N ARG A 115 -4.00 17.37 6.26
CA ARG A 115 -5.11 17.06 7.17
C ARG A 115 -5.11 15.59 7.58
N PRO A 116 -5.04 15.27 8.89
CA PRO A 116 -5.27 13.92 9.35
C PRO A 116 -6.75 13.56 9.18
N VAL A 117 -7.02 12.34 8.75
CA VAL A 117 -8.38 11.78 8.68
C VAL A 117 -8.70 11.07 9.98
N ARG A 118 -7.86 10.11 10.38
CA ARG A 118 -8.04 9.29 11.59
C ARG A 118 -6.78 8.49 11.94
N GLN A 119 -6.68 8.06 13.19
CA GLN A 119 -5.74 7.01 13.61
C GLN A 119 -6.29 5.64 13.19
N VAL A 120 -5.61 4.89 12.32
CA VAL A 120 -6.06 3.57 11.82
C VAL A 120 -5.56 2.41 12.67
N VAL A 121 -4.35 2.51 13.21
CA VAL A 121 -3.73 1.56 14.14
C VAL A 121 -2.95 2.33 15.20
N SER A 122 -2.57 1.72 16.33
CA SER A 122 -1.71 2.42 17.30
C SER A 122 -0.32 2.69 16.74
N VAL A 123 0.42 3.59 17.39
CA VAL A 123 1.83 3.85 17.06
C VAL A 123 2.65 2.57 17.17
N ASP A 124 2.46 1.79 18.24
CA ASP A 124 3.19 0.53 18.44
C ASP A 124 2.88 -0.52 17.37
N THR A 125 1.61 -0.64 16.96
CA THR A 125 1.23 -1.51 15.84
C THR A 125 1.89 -1.05 14.54
N ALA A 126 1.89 0.26 14.25
CA ALA A 126 2.52 0.80 13.06
C ALA A 126 4.05 0.55 13.06
N LEU A 127 4.73 0.78 14.18
CA LEU A 127 6.16 0.52 14.33
C LEU A 127 6.50 -0.97 14.22
N THR A 128 5.66 -1.85 14.78
CA THR A 128 5.80 -3.30 14.64
C THR A 128 5.64 -3.72 13.18
N MET A 129 4.64 -3.18 12.49
CA MET A 129 4.45 -3.45 11.07
C MET A 129 5.57 -2.89 10.21
N SER A 130 6.14 -1.72 10.51
CA SER A 130 7.33 -1.19 9.83
C SER A 130 8.48 -2.18 9.88
N LYS A 131 8.79 -2.72 11.07
CA LYS A 131 9.86 -3.72 11.23
C LYS A 131 9.61 -4.99 10.41
N ILE A 132 8.36 -5.46 10.36
CA ILE A 132 7.98 -6.61 9.54
C ILE A 132 8.14 -6.30 8.03
N LEU A 133 7.74 -5.11 7.59
CA LEU A 133 7.83 -4.66 6.21
C LEU A 133 9.28 -4.40 5.77
N GLU A 134 10.16 -3.99 6.69
CA GLU A 134 11.61 -3.95 6.45
C GLU A 134 12.15 -5.35 6.16
N GLN A 135 11.69 -6.39 6.87
CA GLN A 135 12.10 -7.78 6.60
C GLN A 135 11.64 -8.28 5.23
N VAL A 136 10.55 -7.77 4.67
CA VAL A 136 10.14 -8.08 3.28
C VAL A 136 11.22 -7.63 2.29
N VAL A 137 11.82 -6.45 2.51
CA VAL A 137 12.89 -5.92 1.67
C VAL A 137 14.23 -6.58 2.01
N ASN A 138 14.50 -6.84 3.29
CA ASN A 138 15.79 -7.35 3.73
C ASN A 138 15.98 -8.84 3.42
N ASP A 139 14.98 -9.67 3.70
CA ASP A 139 15.07 -11.12 3.53
C ASP A 139 13.86 -11.77 2.85
N GLY A 140 12.87 -10.97 2.43
CA GLY A 140 11.65 -11.48 1.83
C GLY A 140 11.57 -11.36 0.31
N THR A 141 10.33 -11.35 -0.16
CA THR A 141 9.97 -11.21 -1.59
C THR A 141 10.35 -9.86 -2.21
N GLY A 142 10.66 -8.85 -1.40
CA GLY A 142 10.97 -7.48 -1.83
C GLY A 142 12.47 -7.18 -1.97
N LYS A 143 13.35 -8.19 -1.97
CA LYS A 143 14.83 -8.02 -1.98
C LYS A 143 15.37 -7.02 -3.00
N ARG A 144 14.74 -6.90 -4.17
CA ARG A 144 15.17 -5.98 -5.22
C ARG A 144 14.83 -4.51 -4.94
N ALA A 145 14.08 -4.22 -3.88
CA ALA A 145 13.80 -2.86 -3.40
C ALA A 145 14.89 -2.33 -2.44
N LYS A 146 15.92 -3.12 -2.11
CA LYS A 146 17.02 -2.70 -1.22
C LYS A 146 17.76 -1.48 -1.77
N LEU A 147 18.05 -0.53 -0.89
CA LEU A 147 18.76 0.70 -1.20
C LEU A 147 20.07 0.75 -0.43
N ALA A 148 21.17 1.10 -1.10
CA ALA A 148 22.43 1.38 -0.40
C ALA A 148 22.26 2.63 0.48
N GLY A 149 22.78 2.59 1.70
CA GLY A 149 22.72 3.71 2.65
C GLY A 149 21.36 3.98 3.32
N TYR A 150 20.30 3.24 2.97
CA TYR A 150 18.95 3.44 3.54
C TYR A 150 18.24 2.11 3.84
N GLN A 151 17.45 2.09 4.91
CA GLN A 151 16.50 1.01 5.16
C GLN A 151 15.14 1.35 4.51
N ALA A 152 14.60 0.44 3.72
CA ALA A 152 13.27 0.57 3.13
C ALA A 152 12.30 -0.45 3.72
N ALA A 153 11.05 -0.03 3.90
CA ALA A 153 9.94 -0.91 4.30
C ALA A 153 8.93 -0.98 3.17
N GLY A 154 8.46 -2.18 2.81
CA GLY A 154 7.48 -2.29 1.74
C GLY A 154 6.89 -3.68 1.57
N LYS A 155 5.99 -3.81 0.61
CA LYS A 155 5.33 -5.06 0.29
C LYS A 155 5.13 -5.22 -1.22
N THR A 156 5.36 -6.45 -1.67
CA THR A 156 5.04 -6.94 -3.01
C THR A 156 3.56 -7.29 -3.12
N GLY A 157 2.98 -7.02 -4.29
CA GLY A 157 1.63 -7.44 -4.65
C GLY A 157 1.60 -8.04 -6.05
N THR A 158 0.77 -9.07 -6.21
CA THR A 158 0.53 -9.75 -7.49
C THR A 158 -0.90 -10.24 -7.47
N ALA A 159 -1.78 -9.53 -8.17
CA ALA A 159 -3.20 -9.79 -8.18
C ALA A 159 -3.63 -10.24 -9.58
N GLN A 160 -4.36 -11.36 -9.66
CA GLN A 160 -5.00 -11.78 -10.90
C GLN A 160 -6.11 -10.78 -11.25
N LYS A 161 -6.19 -10.40 -12.53
CA LYS A 161 -7.30 -9.57 -13.00
C LYS A 161 -8.55 -10.44 -13.18
N PHE A 162 -9.71 -9.89 -12.81
CA PHE A 162 -10.98 -10.56 -13.07
C PHE A 162 -11.35 -10.39 -14.54
N ASP A 163 -11.62 -11.49 -15.24
CA ASP A 163 -12.07 -11.48 -16.62
C ASP A 163 -13.59 -11.58 -16.66
N PHE A 164 -14.23 -10.44 -16.98
CA PHE A 164 -15.69 -10.34 -17.04
C PHE A 164 -16.31 -11.15 -18.19
N SER A 165 -15.54 -11.51 -19.23
CA SER A 165 -16.06 -12.28 -20.37
C SER A 165 -16.29 -13.75 -20.03
N ILE A 166 -15.51 -14.29 -19.09
CA ILE A 166 -15.55 -15.70 -18.66
C ILE A 166 -15.97 -15.88 -17.20
N GLY A 167 -16.17 -14.78 -16.45
CA GLY A 167 -16.65 -14.80 -15.07
C GLY A 167 -15.66 -15.40 -14.07
N LYS A 168 -14.36 -15.44 -14.38
CA LYS A 168 -13.30 -15.97 -13.50
C LYS A 168 -12.06 -15.07 -13.50
N TYR A 169 -11.17 -15.27 -12.53
CA TYR A 169 -9.84 -14.66 -12.58
C TYR A 169 -9.05 -15.19 -13.77
N SER A 170 -8.34 -14.28 -14.44
CA SER A 170 -7.44 -14.62 -15.54
C SER A 170 -6.23 -15.40 -15.04
N GLU A 171 -5.74 -16.28 -15.90
CA GLU A 171 -4.56 -17.13 -15.67
C GLU A 171 -3.26 -16.46 -16.18
N ASP A 172 -3.36 -15.36 -16.93
CA ASP A 172 -2.26 -14.71 -17.63
C ASP A 172 -2.17 -13.19 -17.42
N LYS A 173 -3.24 -12.55 -16.92
CA LYS A 173 -3.31 -11.10 -16.67
C LYS A 173 -3.23 -10.78 -15.20
N TYR A 174 -2.20 -10.00 -14.86
CA TYR A 174 -1.88 -9.64 -13.49
C TYR A 174 -1.68 -8.14 -13.35
N SER A 175 -2.08 -7.61 -12.20
CA SER A 175 -1.56 -6.34 -11.70
C SER A 175 -0.43 -6.63 -10.72
N SER A 176 0.76 -6.12 -11.04
CA SER A 176 2.00 -6.39 -10.32
C SER A 176 2.52 -5.11 -9.71
N PHE A 177 2.67 -5.07 -8.39
CA PHE A 177 3.03 -3.83 -7.71
C PHE A 177 4.01 -4.03 -6.57
N PHE A 178 4.70 -2.96 -6.23
CA PHE A 178 5.46 -2.82 -5.00
C PHE A 178 5.09 -1.47 -4.38
N MET A 179 4.75 -1.48 -3.10
CA MET A 179 4.48 -0.26 -2.34
C MET A 179 5.34 -0.25 -1.09
N GLY A 180 5.88 0.91 -0.75
CA GLY A 180 6.74 1.05 0.41
C GLY A 180 7.08 2.49 0.73
N TYR A 181 7.91 2.68 1.74
CA TYR A 181 8.40 3.98 2.17
C TYR A 181 9.85 3.88 2.63
N VAL A 182 10.52 5.02 2.58
CA VAL A 182 11.95 5.13 2.86
C VAL A 182 12.28 6.54 3.40
N PRO A 183 13.22 6.67 4.35
CA PRO A 183 13.78 5.61 5.20
C PRO A 183 12.73 4.96 6.13
N ALA A 184 12.90 3.70 6.52
CA ALA A 184 11.91 2.98 7.32
C ALA A 184 11.76 3.56 8.74
N GLU A 185 12.86 4.00 9.35
CA GLU A 185 12.89 4.58 10.70
C GLU A 185 12.34 6.02 10.78
N ASN A 186 12.54 6.79 9.72
CA ASN A 186 12.11 8.19 9.60
C ASN A 186 11.56 8.46 8.20
N PRO A 187 10.36 7.94 7.89
CA PRO A 187 9.82 7.97 6.53
C PRO A 187 9.71 9.38 5.97
N LYS A 188 10.30 9.60 4.79
CA LYS A 188 10.24 10.88 4.05
C LYS A 188 9.36 10.79 2.82
N ILE A 189 9.36 9.63 2.17
CA ILE A 189 8.58 9.38 0.96
C ILE A 189 7.94 7.99 1.02
N SER A 190 6.73 7.88 0.48
CA SER A 190 6.10 6.62 0.12
C SER A 190 6.03 6.54 -1.39
N ILE A 191 6.32 5.36 -1.96
CA ILE A 191 6.28 5.12 -3.40
C ILE A 191 5.43 3.87 -3.65
N LEU A 192 4.53 3.96 -4.63
CA LEU A 192 3.82 2.83 -5.22
C LEU A 192 4.23 2.74 -6.69
N VAL A 193 4.73 1.58 -7.08
CA VAL A 193 4.91 1.21 -8.49
C VAL A 193 3.87 0.14 -8.81
N LEU A 194 3.04 0.38 -9.81
CA LEU A 194 2.06 -0.57 -10.31
C LEU A 194 2.28 -0.76 -11.81
N LEU A 195 2.41 -2.01 -12.23
CA LEU A 195 2.54 -2.44 -13.61
C LEU A 195 1.29 -3.24 -13.98
N ASP A 196 0.62 -2.83 -15.04
CA ASP A 196 -0.55 -3.53 -15.57
C ASP A 196 -0.11 -4.53 -16.64
N GLU A 197 -0.44 -5.81 -16.44
CA GLU A 197 -0.17 -6.92 -17.36
C GLU A 197 1.29 -6.98 -17.87
N PRO A 198 2.30 -6.96 -16.97
CA PRO A 198 3.70 -7.00 -17.37
C PRO A 198 4.00 -8.30 -18.15
N LYS A 199 4.82 -8.18 -19.20
CA LYS A 199 5.25 -9.33 -20.00
C LYS A 199 6.48 -10.00 -19.37
N GLY A 200 6.55 -11.32 -19.45
CA GLY A 200 7.60 -12.12 -18.81
C GLY A 200 7.28 -12.40 -17.35
N SER A 201 8.10 -11.90 -16.42
CA SER A 201 7.81 -12.08 -14.99
C SER A 201 6.68 -11.18 -14.54
N TYR A 202 5.72 -11.71 -13.78
CA TYR A 202 4.60 -10.96 -13.23
C TYR A 202 4.70 -10.76 -11.71
N TYR A 203 5.74 -11.29 -11.05
CA TYR A 203 5.89 -11.11 -9.61
C TYR A 203 6.29 -9.67 -9.28
N GLY A 204 5.53 -9.01 -8.40
CA GLY A 204 5.79 -7.60 -8.02
C GLY A 204 7.20 -7.37 -7.48
N GLY A 205 7.78 -8.36 -6.77
CA GLY A 205 9.18 -8.32 -6.31
C GLY A 205 10.23 -8.39 -7.42
N THR A 206 9.86 -8.91 -8.59
CA THR A 206 10.75 -9.06 -9.74
C THR A 206 10.69 -7.85 -10.66
N VAL A 207 9.49 -7.31 -10.90
CA VAL A 207 9.26 -6.23 -11.89
C VAL A 207 9.03 -4.84 -11.29
N ALA A 208 8.32 -4.73 -10.15
CA ALA A 208 7.99 -3.42 -9.57
C ALA A 208 8.99 -2.97 -8.50
N ALA A 209 9.54 -3.91 -7.71
CA ALA A 209 10.54 -3.59 -6.68
C ALA A 209 11.83 -2.93 -7.21
N PRO A 210 12.42 -3.34 -8.36
CA PRO A 210 13.57 -2.63 -8.92
C PRO A 210 13.25 -1.19 -9.33
N VAL A 211 12.04 -0.94 -9.85
CA VAL A 211 11.60 0.42 -10.22
C VAL A 211 11.41 1.29 -8.98
N PHE A 212 10.88 0.72 -7.89
CA PHE A 212 10.82 1.40 -6.59
C PHE A 212 12.22 1.82 -6.12
N GLN A 213 13.20 0.90 -6.22
CA GLN A 213 14.59 1.14 -5.85
C GLN A 213 15.18 2.29 -6.67
N GLU A 214 14.99 2.28 -7.99
CA GLU A 214 15.55 3.29 -8.87
C GLU A 214 14.93 4.69 -8.63
N ILE A 215 13.62 4.75 -8.37
CA ILE A 215 12.95 6.01 -8.02
C ILE A 215 13.50 6.52 -6.69
N ALA A 216 13.54 5.67 -5.67
CA ALA A 216 14.00 6.06 -4.35
C ALA A 216 15.46 6.52 -4.34
N SER A 217 16.35 5.82 -5.06
CA SER A 217 17.78 6.18 -5.13
C SER A 217 18.03 7.54 -5.77
N LYS A 218 17.12 8.02 -6.63
CA LYS A 218 17.20 9.35 -7.26
C LYS A 218 16.52 10.43 -6.42
N VAL A 219 15.39 10.11 -5.79
CA VAL A 219 14.59 11.08 -5.03
C VAL A 219 15.22 11.41 -3.67
N LEU A 220 15.81 10.44 -2.97
CA LEU A 220 16.37 10.66 -1.63
C LEU A 220 17.51 11.69 -1.62
N PRO A 221 18.50 11.64 -2.53
CA PRO A 221 19.51 12.69 -2.63
C PRO A 221 18.92 14.06 -2.98
N TYR A 222 17.93 14.10 -3.89
CA TYR A 222 17.24 15.35 -4.24
C TYR A 222 16.54 15.99 -3.04
N LEU A 223 15.96 15.17 -2.15
CA LEU A 223 15.35 15.60 -0.90
C LEU A 223 16.35 15.85 0.24
N SER A 224 17.65 15.71 -0.02
CA SER A 224 18.72 15.85 0.98
C SER A 224 18.52 14.95 2.20
N VAL A 225 18.00 13.74 2.00
CA VAL A 225 17.82 12.77 3.09
C VAL A 225 19.18 12.13 3.38
N PRO A 226 19.70 12.24 4.62
CA PRO A 226 21.00 11.67 4.97
C PRO A 226 20.96 10.15 4.92
N THR A 227 22.08 9.54 4.51
CA THR A 227 22.32 8.11 4.62
C THR A 227 22.60 7.69 6.06
N ASN A 228 22.45 6.41 6.36
CA ASN A 228 22.77 5.83 7.67
C ASN A 228 24.27 5.52 7.85
N GLU A 229 25.12 6.16 7.05
CA GLU A 229 26.60 6.05 7.06
C GLU A 229 27.22 7.30 7.69
#